data_AF-A0A951MVH6-F1
#
_entry.id   AF-A0A951MVH6-F1
#
_cell.length_a   1.000
_cell.length_b   1.000
_cell.length_c   1.000
_cell.angle_alpha   90.00
_cell.angle_beta   90.00
_cell.angle_gamma   90.00
#
_symmetry.space_group_name_H-M   'P 1'
#
loop_
_entity.id
_entity.type
_entity.pdbx_description
1 polymer ?
#
loop_
_entity_poly.entity_id
_entity_poly.type
_entity_poly.pdbx_seq_one_letter_code
_entity_poly.pdbx_strand_id
1 'polypeptide(L)'
;RVLQSVDHRLSDMQWEVLLGGLLGDSALSPTRSGHGARLRWGHATKQAEYADWKASLFANIGTSRSINDKGAVFHDMRPLPELAEFRDAVYIGGKKVVSYDYLKQLTPLALAIWYADDGTFTLRSKGLQERTRGGSGRSQTLVRRSRSDACFVEPGSANICVEALEATSRIRLQEHLRDEFGITARLVTTAGDAILRFSTPETAKLHRLIAPYVHPSMDYKLLPSERGRFDVSPEFTDSRPALTPMPVVDIRQTPLPADRVPHRYDIEVDGTHNYFVDGVMVHNSPETQPGGRALKFYSSVRLDVRRIESLKDGTDFVGNRVRVKVVKNKVAPPFRQAEFDILFGEGISREGSILDVGVDAGFIRKAGAWYTYEGEQLGQGRENARNFLREHDDVAAEIYKKVTEHLGLAPSEDIGDADGDPDGIL
;
A
#
# COMPACT_ATOMS: atom_id res chain seq x y z
N ARG A 1 -3.75 -12.38 4.98
CA ARG A 1 -3.22 -11.44 3.97
C ARG A 1 -1.75 -11.21 4.29
N VAL A 2 -0.92 -10.97 3.28
CA VAL A 2 0.50 -10.61 3.45
C VAL A 2 0.68 -9.15 3.06
N LEU A 3 1.53 -8.40 3.76
CA LEU A 3 1.83 -7.03 3.38
C LEU A 3 2.89 -7.04 2.28
N GLN A 4 2.60 -6.38 1.17
CA GLN A 4 3.56 -6.18 0.08
C GLN A 4 3.73 -4.68 -0.18
N SER A 5 4.96 -4.24 -0.38
CA SER A 5 5.23 -2.89 -0.89
C SER A 5 4.79 -2.83 -2.35
N VAL A 6 3.80 -1.98 -2.64
CA VAL A 6 3.29 -1.73 -3.99
C VAL A 6 3.26 -0.23 -4.27
N ASP A 7 3.44 0.13 -5.53
CA ASP A 7 3.38 1.52 -5.96
C ASP A 7 1.94 2.03 -6.00
N HIS A 8 1.61 2.98 -5.14
CA HIS A 8 0.39 3.78 -5.26
C HIS A 8 0.63 4.92 -6.24
N ARG A 9 -0.28 5.10 -7.19
CA ARG A 9 -0.11 5.98 -8.36
C ARG A 9 -1.17 7.06 -8.47
N LEU A 10 -2.29 6.91 -7.77
CA LEU A 10 -3.39 7.88 -7.79
C LEU A 10 -3.06 9.13 -6.96
N SER A 11 -3.27 10.30 -7.55
CA SER A 11 -3.30 11.58 -6.80
C SER A 11 -4.60 11.73 -6.01
N ASP A 12 -4.64 12.71 -5.10
CA ASP A 12 -5.84 13.01 -4.31
C ASP A 12 -7.02 13.41 -5.22
N MET A 13 -6.78 14.25 -6.24
CA MET A 13 -7.79 14.59 -7.24
C MET A 13 -8.31 13.34 -7.99
N GLN A 14 -7.43 12.42 -8.36
CA GLN A 14 -7.84 11.18 -9.05
C GLN A 14 -8.69 10.28 -8.15
N TRP A 15 -8.41 10.26 -6.85
CA TRP A 15 -9.26 9.62 -5.86
C TRP A 15 -10.65 10.26 -5.80
N GLU A 16 -10.76 11.59 -5.80
CA GLU A 16 -12.05 12.28 -5.81
C GLU A 16 -12.89 11.94 -7.05
N VAL A 17 -12.26 11.93 -8.23
CA VAL A 17 -12.92 11.55 -9.49
C VAL A 17 -13.38 10.09 -9.46
N LEU A 18 -12.54 9.19 -8.92
CA LEU A 18 -12.87 7.78 -8.75
C LEU A 18 -14.07 7.59 -7.82
N LEU A 19 -14.11 8.31 -6.68
CA LEU A 19 -15.24 8.28 -5.75
C LEU A 19 -16.52 8.76 -6.45
N GLY A 20 -16.50 9.96 -7.05
CA GLY A 20 -17.67 10.49 -7.76
C GLY A 20 -18.18 9.57 -8.85
N GLY A 21 -17.27 9.00 -9.65
CA GLY A 21 -17.62 8.06 -10.71
C GLY A 21 -18.23 6.77 -10.18
N LEU A 22 -17.79 6.27 -9.03
CA LEU A 22 -18.36 5.04 -8.44
C LEU A 22 -19.75 5.23 -7.85
N LEU A 23 -20.11 6.44 -7.43
CA LEU A 23 -21.52 6.77 -7.16
C LEU A 23 -22.35 6.79 -8.45
N GLY A 24 -21.71 7.09 -9.59
CA GLY A 24 -22.31 7.14 -10.92
C GLY A 24 -22.08 5.89 -11.77
N ASP A 25 -21.69 6.13 -13.03
CA ASP A 25 -21.60 5.15 -14.12
C ASP A 25 -20.32 4.29 -14.06
N SER A 26 -19.36 4.62 -13.19
CA SER A 26 -18.12 3.84 -13.08
C SER A 26 -18.31 2.55 -12.28
N ALA A 27 -17.46 1.56 -12.57
CA ALA A 27 -17.40 0.30 -11.84
C ALA A 27 -15.96 -0.16 -11.61
N LEU A 28 -15.73 -0.85 -10.48
CA LEU A 28 -14.49 -1.57 -10.21
C LEU A 28 -14.68 -3.06 -10.48
N SER A 29 -13.77 -3.63 -11.28
CA SER A 29 -13.71 -5.08 -11.54
C SER A 29 -12.39 -5.65 -11.04
N PRO A 30 -12.38 -6.80 -10.34
CA PRO A 30 -11.14 -7.41 -9.87
C PRO A 30 -10.34 -7.96 -11.05
N THR A 31 -9.02 -7.95 -10.91
CA THR A 31 -8.12 -8.72 -11.79
C THR A 31 -8.25 -10.21 -11.52
N ARG A 32 -7.82 -11.05 -12.46
CA ARG A 32 -7.87 -12.52 -12.32
C ARG A 32 -7.06 -13.03 -11.12
N SER A 33 -5.97 -12.34 -10.76
CA SER A 33 -5.16 -12.65 -9.58
C SER A 33 -5.77 -12.12 -8.27
N GLY A 34 -6.73 -11.18 -8.34
CA GLY A 34 -7.25 -10.48 -7.17
C GLY A 34 -6.29 -9.43 -6.57
N HIS A 35 -5.11 -9.23 -7.16
CA HIS A 35 -4.07 -8.31 -6.63
C HIS A 35 -4.31 -6.84 -6.99
N GLY A 36 -5.33 -6.55 -7.78
CA GLY A 36 -5.65 -5.22 -8.24
C GLY A 36 -7.08 -5.15 -8.77
N ALA A 37 -7.59 -3.93 -8.90
CA ALA A 37 -8.89 -3.68 -9.51
C ALA A 37 -8.77 -2.69 -10.66
N ARG A 38 -9.62 -2.87 -11.67
CA ARG A 38 -9.75 -2.01 -12.84
C ARG A 38 -10.96 -1.10 -12.66
N LEU A 39 -10.72 0.20 -12.75
CA LEU A 39 -11.77 1.20 -12.94
C LEU A 39 -12.21 1.23 -14.40
N ARG A 40 -13.52 1.15 -14.62
CA ARG A 40 -14.15 1.26 -15.94
C ARG A 40 -15.31 2.24 -15.88
N TRP A 41 -15.47 3.05 -16.90
CA TRP A 41 -16.67 3.87 -17.11
C TRP A 41 -17.07 3.83 -18.58
N GLY A 42 -18.33 4.13 -18.87
CA GLY A 42 -18.80 4.25 -20.23
C GLY A 42 -20.00 5.17 -20.36
N HIS A 43 -20.08 5.86 -21.49
CA HIS A 43 -21.16 6.79 -21.79
C HIS A 43 -21.65 6.63 -23.22
N ALA A 44 -22.90 7.03 -23.45
CA ALA A 44 -23.47 7.09 -24.79
C ALA A 44 -22.72 8.08 -25.69
N THR A 45 -22.85 7.94 -27.00
CA THR A 45 -22.15 8.77 -28.01
C THR A 45 -22.30 10.27 -27.77
N LYS A 46 -23.45 10.72 -27.28
CA LYS A 46 -23.73 12.14 -26.96
C LYS A 46 -22.87 12.71 -25.84
N GLN A 47 -22.28 11.86 -25.00
CA GLN A 47 -21.46 12.19 -23.84
C GLN A 47 -20.02 11.66 -24.02
N ALA A 48 -19.62 11.30 -25.24
CA ALA A 48 -18.29 10.79 -25.54
C ALA A 48 -17.18 11.79 -25.11
N GLU A 49 -17.38 13.08 -25.38
CA GLU A 49 -16.44 14.13 -24.99
C GLU A 49 -16.19 14.17 -23.47
N TYR A 50 -17.25 14.03 -22.67
CA TYR A 50 -17.13 13.94 -21.22
C TYR A 50 -16.40 12.66 -20.77
N ALA A 51 -16.69 11.53 -21.42
CA ALA A 51 -16.00 10.27 -21.14
C ALA A 51 -14.49 10.37 -21.43
N ASP A 52 -14.14 11.03 -22.53
CA ASP A 52 -12.77 11.26 -22.98
C ASP A 52 -12.06 12.28 -22.07
N TRP A 53 -12.75 13.32 -21.61
CA TRP A 53 -12.23 14.24 -20.59
C TRP A 53 -11.93 13.51 -19.28
N LYS A 54 -12.85 12.66 -18.77
CA LYS A 54 -12.58 11.83 -17.58
C LYS A 54 -11.34 10.96 -17.77
N ALA A 55 -11.13 10.40 -18.96
CA ALA A 55 -9.93 9.63 -19.26
C ALA A 55 -8.64 10.45 -19.22
N SER A 56 -8.70 11.73 -19.62
CA SER A 56 -7.54 12.64 -19.54
C SER A 56 -7.09 12.89 -18.10
N LEU A 57 -8.00 12.82 -17.12
CA LEU A 57 -7.69 12.96 -15.69
C LEU A 57 -6.86 11.78 -15.16
N PHE A 58 -6.79 10.66 -15.89
CA PHE A 58 -6.01 9.46 -15.55
C PHE A 58 -4.87 9.17 -16.55
N ALA A 59 -4.41 10.18 -17.31
CA ALA A 59 -3.44 10.01 -18.37
C ALA A 59 -2.09 9.41 -17.90
N ASN A 60 -1.64 9.74 -16.68
CA ASN A 60 -0.43 9.18 -16.06
C ASN A 60 -0.53 7.67 -15.72
N ILE A 61 -1.74 7.15 -15.50
CA ILE A 61 -1.98 5.74 -15.17
C ILE A 61 -2.03 4.88 -16.44
N GLY A 62 -2.62 5.43 -17.50
CA GLY A 62 -2.92 4.77 -18.75
C GLY A 62 -4.35 4.24 -18.80
N THR A 63 -5.09 4.68 -19.81
CA THR A 63 -6.47 4.29 -20.09
C THR A 63 -6.59 3.77 -21.51
N SER A 64 -7.39 2.73 -21.73
CA SER A 64 -7.74 2.25 -23.07
C SER A 64 -9.17 2.66 -23.41
N ARG A 65 -9.38 3.10 -24.65
CA ARG A 65 -10.68 3.52 -25.17
C ARG A 65 -11.24 2.45 -26.12
N SER A 66 -12.52 2.10 -25.95
CA SER A 66 -13.25 1.19 -26.84
C SER A 66 -14.65 1.74 -27.16
N ILE A 67 -15.25 1.27 -28.26
CA ILE A 67 -16.57 1.66 -28.71
C ILE A 67 -17.37 0.38 -28.96
N ASN A 68 -18.62 0.31 -28.47
CA ASN A 68 -19.50 -0.82 -28.76
C ASN A 68 -20.31 -0.61 -30.05
N ASP A 69 -21.06 -1.63 -30.47
CA ASP A 69 -21.90 -1.60 -31.68
C ASP A 69 -22.96 -0.48 -31.69
N LYS A 70 -23.31 0.06 -30.51
CA LYS A 70 -24.27 1.17 -30.35
C LYS A 70 -23.59 2.54 -30.33
N GLY A 71 -22.28 2.60 -30.54
CA GLY A 71 -21.49 3.84 -30.52
C GLY A 71 -21.21 4.38 -29.11
N ALA A 72 -21.51 3.63 -28.04
CA ALA A 72 -21.17 4.04 -26.68
C ALA A 72 -19.66 3.84 -26.44
N VAL A 73 -19.04 4.83 -25.81
CA VAL A 73 -17.61 4.88 -25.54
C VAL A 73 -17.36 4.31 -24.15
N PHE A 74 -16.37 3.44 -24.03
CA PHE A 74 -15.92 2.87 -22.77
C PHE A 74 -14.43 3.14 -22.58
N HIS A 75 -14.07 3.40 -21.34
CA HIS A 75 -12.69 3.56 -20.92
C HIS A 75 -12.38 2.59 -19.81
N ASP A 76 -11.25 1.92 -19.94
CA ASP A 76 -10.74 0.93 -19.02
C ASP A 76 -9.35 1.40 -18.55
N MET A 77 -9.21 1.66 -17.26
CA MET A 77 -7.94 2.06 -16.65
C MET A 77 -7.01 0.84 -16.51
N ARG A 78 -5.69 1.06 -16.54
CA ARG A 78 -4.74 0.05 -16.07
C ARG A 78 -5.15 -0.42 -14.66
N PRO A 79 -5.25 -1.74 -14.39
CA PRO A 79 -5.58 -2.22 -13.06
C PRO A 79 -4.54 -1.79 -12.03
N LEU A 80 -5.00 -1.35 -10.85
CA LEU A 80 -4.14 -0.84 -9.79
C LEU A 80 -4.29 -1.69 -8.51
N PRO A 81 -3.17 -2.01 -7.82
CA PRO A 81 -3.20 -2.72 -6.54
C PRO A 81 -3.94 -1.96 -5.43
N GLU A 82 -3.77 -0.64 -5.34
CA GLU A 82 -4.42 0.19 -4.32
C GLU A 82 -5.96 0.19 -4.40
N LEU A 83 -6.53 -0.24 -5.53
CA LEU A 83 -7.97 -0.35 -5.73
C LEU A 83 -8.56 -1.71 -5.33
N ALA A 84 -7.73 -2.72 -5.04
CA ALA A 84 -8.19 -4.07 -4.73
C ALA A 84 -9.06 -4.10 -3.46
N GLU A 85 -8.52 -3.60 -2.34
CA GLU A 85 -9.27 -3.57 -1.07
C GLU A 85 -10.44 -2.59 -1.12
N PHE A 86 -10.23 -1.46 -1.79
CA PHE A 86 -11.27 -0.46 -1.94
C PHE A 86 -12.49 -1.01 -2.69
N ARG A 87 -12.25 -1.81 -3.75
CA ARG A 87 -13.31 -2.54 -4.46
C ARG A 87 -14.07 -3.47 -3.52
N ASP A 88 -13.39 -4.22 -2.65
CA ASP A 88 -14.06 -5.14 -1.73
C ASP A 88 -14.90 -4.40 -0.67
N ALA A 89 -14.45 -3.22 -0.24
CA ALA A 89 -15.20 -2.36 0.67
C ALA A 89 -16.46 -1.75 0.02
N VAL A 90 -16.38 -1.39 -1.28
CA VAL A 90 -17.50 -0.80 -2.03
C VAL A 90 -18.52 -1.86 -2.48
N TYR A 91 -18.09 -3.08 -2.81
CA TYR A 91 -18.97 -4.11 -3.38
C TYR A 91 -19.27 -5.24 -2.39
N ILE A 92 -20.38 -5.12 -1.66
CA ILE A 92 -20.84 -6.13 -0.70
C ILE A 92 -22.05 -6.86 -1.29
N GLY A 93 -21.96 -8.19 -1.40
CA GLY A 93 -23.03 -9.01 -1.99
C GLY A 93 -23.36 -8.64 -3.45
N GLY A 94 -22.38 -8.13 -4.19
CA GLY A 94 -22.55 -7.69 -5.58
C GLY A 94 -23.25 -6.34 -5.75
N LYS A 95 -23.59 -5.64 -4.66
CA LYS A 95 -24.17 -4.28 -4.69
C LYS A 95 -23.16 -3.23 -4.24
N LYS A 96 -23.29 -2.02 -4.78
CA LYS A 96 -22.53 -0.86 -4.29
C LYS A 96 -23.06 -0.45 -2.92
N VAL A 97 -22.23 -0.60 -1.89
CA VAL A 97 -22.48 -0.15 -0.53
C VAL A 97 -21.56 1.01 -0.24
N VAL A 98 -22.15 2.11 0.26
CA VAL A 98 -21.42 3.33 0.57
C VAL A 98 -21.33 3.45 2.09
N SER A 99 -20.11 3.32 2.62
CA SER A 99 -19.82 3.45 4.05
C SER A 99 -19.72 4.92 4.47
N TYR A 100 -19.77 5.19 5.78
CA TYR A 100 -19.52 6.55 6.29
C TYR A 100 -18.11 7.04 5.94
N ASP A 101 -17.11 6.17 5.95
CA ASP A 101 -15.74 6.55 5.63
C ASP A 101 -15.56 6.87 4.14
N TYR A 102 -16.34 6.22 3.26
CA TYR A 102 -16.44 6.63 1.88
C TYR A 102 -17.06 8.04 1.77
N LEU A 103 -18.18 8.27 2.45
CA LEU A 103 -18.90 9.54 2.38
C LEU A 103 -18.05 10.72 2.85
N LYS A 104 -17.29 10.56 3.95
CA LYS A 104 -16.37 11.60 4.46
C LYS A 104 -15.31 12.07 3.45
N GLN A 105 -15.04 11.27 2.42
CA GLN A 105 -14.06 11.61 1.38
C GLN A 105 -14.72 12.31 0.18
N LEU A 106 -16.04 12.49 0.17
CA LEU A 106 -16.70 13.20 -0.91
C LEU A 106 -16.34 14.68 -0.87
N THR A 107 -15.95 15.19 -2.03
CA THR A 107 -15.65 16.59 -2.27
C THR A 107 -16.64 17.19 -3.27
N PRO A 108 -16.66 18.52 -3.44
CA PRO A 108 -17.44 19.14 -4.51
C PRO A 108 -17.12 18.58 -5.91
N LEU A 109 -15.86 18.21 -6.19
CA LEU A 109 -15.47 17.54 -7.44
C LEU A 109 -16.09 16.15 -7.56
N ALA A 110 -16.01 15.32 -6.50
CA ALA A 110 -16.65 14.00 -6.50
C ALA A 110 -18.18 14.11 -6.72
N LEU A 111 -18.84 15.08 -6.07
CA LEU A 111 -20.26 15.37 -6.28
C LEU A 111 -20.56 15.82 -7.71
N ALA A 112 -19.68 16.63 -8.32
CA ALA A 112 -19.83 17.07 -9.69
C ALA A 112 -19.72 15.93 -10.70
N ILE A 113 -18.76 15.01 -10.52
CA ILE A 113 -18.63 13.81 -11.34
C ILE A 113 -19.87 12.93 -11.20
N TRP A 114 -20.33 12.69 -9.97
CA TRP A 114 -21.54 11.91 -9.73
C TRP A 114 -22.79 12.55 -10.37
N TYR A 115 -22.95 13.87 -10.23
CA TYR A 115 -24.05 14.61 -10.87
C TYR A 115 -23.96 14.59 -12.39
N ALA A 116 -22.76 14.69 -12.96
CA ALA A 116 -22.55 14.62 -14.40
C ALA A 116 -22.90 13.23 -14.96
N ASP A 117 -22.69 12.16 -14.19
CA ASP A 117 -23.10 10.80 -14.54
C ASP A 117 -24.62 10.64 -14.45
N ASP A 118 -25.17 10.69 -13.22
CA ASP A 118 -26.55 10.26 -12.92
C ASP A 118 -27.55 11.39 -12.72
N GLY A 119 -27.08 12.64 -12.74
CA GLY A 119 -27.91 13.82 -12.56
C GLY A 119 -28.76 14.16 -13.77
N THR A 120 -29.96 14.65 -13.51
CA THR A 120 -30.87 15.23 -14.49
C THR A 120 -31.36 16.59 -14.02
N PHE A 121 -31.61 17.49 -14.97
CA PHE A 121 -32.15 18.81 -14.71
C PHE A 121 -33.22 19.14 -15.75
N THR A 122 -34.31 19.74 -15.31
CA THR A 122 -35.41 20.16 -16.19
C THR A 122 -35.62 21.67 -16.10
N LEU A 123 -35.56 22.34 -17.24
CA LEU A 123 -35.89 23.77 -17.37
C LEU A 123 -37.38 23.95 -17.64
N ARG A 124 -37.99 25.02 -17.11
CA ARG A 124 -39.32 25.46 -17.57
C ARG A 124 -39.23 25.87 -19.04
N SER A 125 -40.06 25.28 -19.90
CA SER A 125 -40.20 25.73 -21.28
C SER A 125 -40.96 27.07 -21.34
N LYS A 126 -40.48 28.02 -22.17
CA LYS A 126 -41.07 29.36 -22.35
C LYS A 126 -42.55 29.33 -22.79
N GLY A 127 -42.96 28.38 -23.64
CA GLY A 127 -44.35 28.26 -24.13
C GLY A 127 -45.39 27.87 -23.07
N LEU A 128 -44.95 27.49 -21.86
CA LEU A 128 -45.81 27.10 -20.75
C LEU A 128 -46.15 28.29 -19.82
N GLN A 129 -45.39 29.39 -19.90
CA GLN A 129 -45.70 30.65 -19.21
C GLN A 129 -46.99 31.30 -19.76
N GLU A 130 -47.25 31.19 -21.05
CA GLU A 130 -48.44 31.80 -21.66
C GLU A 130 -49.74 31.06 -21.30
N ARG A 131 -49.70 29.74 -21.08
CA ARG A 131 -50.88 28.94 -20.71
C ARG A 131 -51.29 29.04 -19.25
N THR A 132 -50.40 29.47 -18.36
CA THR A 132 -50.66 29.48 -16.90
C THR A 132 -51.17 30.84 -16.39
N ARG A 133 -51.40 31.81 -17.29
CA ARG A 133 -51.91 33.14 -16.94
C ARG A 133 -53.39 33.18 -16.56
N GLY A 134 -54.13 32.08 -16.79
CA GLY A 134 -55.50 31.89 -16.33
C GLY A 134 -55.76 30.46 -15.88
N GLY A 135 -55.62 30.18 -14.57
CA GLY A 135 -56.21 28.99 -13.93
C GLY A 135 -55.42 27.66 -14.01
N SER A 136 -55.02 27.16 -12.82
CA SER A 136 -54.75 25.76 -12.42
C SER A 136 -53.97 24.78 -13.32
N GLY A 137 -53.05 25.23 -14.18
CA GLY A 137 -52.19 24.31 -14.96
C GLY A 137 -50.94 23.84 -14.20
N ARG A 138 -50.90 22.61 -13.67
CA ARG A 138 -49.64 21.95 -13.27
C ARG A 138 -48.79 21.71 -14.52
N SER A 139 -47.69 22.46 -14.65
CA SER A 139 -46.70 22.36 -15.72
C SER A 139 -45.93 21.04 -15.65
N GLN A 140 -46.07 20.17 -16.66
CA GLN A 140 -45.53 18.80 -16.70
C GLN A 140 -44.45 18.67 -17.77
N THR A 141 -43.25 18.21 -17.40
CA THR A 141 -42.23 17.74 -18.36
C THR A 141 -41.91 16.28 -18.03
N LEU A 142 -42.23 15.38 -18.97
CA LEU A 142 -41.98 13.94 -18.88
C LEU A 142 -40.54 13.64 -19.28
N VAL A 143 -39.73 13.12 -18.35
CA VAL A 143 -38.46 12.46 -18.70
C VAL A 143 -38.71 10.96 -18.72
N ARG A 144 -38.78 10.36 -19.92
CA ARG A 144 -38.94 8.91 -20.11
C ARG A 144 -37.59 8.20 -19.98
N ARG A 145 -37.45 7.33 -18.98
CA ARG A 145 -36.75 6.04 -19.08
C ARG A 145 -37.61 5.01 -18.34
N SER A 146 -37.82 3.84 -18.95
CA SER A 146 -38.71 2.74 -18.51
C SER A 146 -40.23 2.92 -18.78
N ARG A 147 -40.90 1.78 -19.06
CA ARG A 147 -42.30 1.68 -19.56
C ARG A 147 -43.37 1.63 -18.45
N SER A 148 -43.01 1.89 -17.21
CA SER A 148 -43.94 1.99 -16.08
C SER A 148 -43.51 3.17 -15.21
N ASP A 149 -44.41 4.14 -15.06
CA ASP A 149 -44.32 5.33 -14.20
C ASP A 149 -43.42 6.49 -14.68
N ALA A 150 -44.08 7.48 -15.27
CA ALA A 150 -43.52 8.79 -15.52
C ALA A 150 -43.11 9.46 -14.19
N CYS A 151 -41.81 9.61 -13.96
CA CYS A 151 -41.31 10.38 -12.82
C CYS A 151 -41.63 11.87 -13.02
N PHE A 152 -42.58 12.40 -12.25
CA PHE A 152 -42.92 13.83 -12.24
C PHE A 152 -41.77 14.67 -11.70
N VAL A 153 -41.27 15.62 -12.49
CA VAL A 153 -40.21 16.56 -12.08
C VAL A 153 -40.78 17.97 -12.03
N GLU A 154 -40.56 18.68 -10.91
CA GLU A 154 -40.92 20.09 -10.80
C GLU A 154 -39.98 20.91 -11.70
N PRO A 155 -40.50 21.80 -12.57
CA PRO A 155 -39.61 22.55 -13.44
C PRO A 155 -38.69 23.49 -12.65
N GLY A 156 -37.37 23.34 -12.85
CA GLY A 156 -36.33 24.00 -12.04
C GLY A 156 -35.71 23.12 -10.95
N SER A 157 -36.10 21.84 -10.86
CA SER A 157 -35.50 20.88 -9.91
C SER A 157 -34.49 19.94 -10.59
N ALA A 158 -33.39 19.66 -9.89
CA ALA A 158 -32.46 18.59 -10.21
C ALA A 158 -32.89 17.27 -9.53
N ASN A 159 -32.54 16.14 -10.16
CA ASN A 159 -32.64 14.82 -9.54
C ASN A 159 -31.39 13.99 -9.85
N ILE A 160 -31.05 13.05 -8.97
CA ILE A 160 -29.95 12.09 -9.18
C ILE A 160 -30.48 10.67 -8.99
N CYS A 161 -30.19 9.78 -9.94
CA CYS A 161 -30.51 8.36 -9.81
C CYS A 161 -29.59 7.69 -8.77
N VAL A 162 -30.15 6.90 -7.86
CA VAL A 162 -29.42 6.16 -6.82
C VAL A 162 -29.84 4.68 -6.76
N GLU A 163 -30.46 4.18 -7.82
CA GLU A 163 -30.93 2.80 -7.93
C GLU A 163 -29.80 1.79 -7.72
N ALA A 164 -28.61 2.07 -8.26
CA ALA A 164 -27.44 1.20 -8.18
C ALA A 164 -26.90 1.02 -6.75
N LEU A 165 -27.25 1.92 -5.82
CA LEU A 165 -26.82 1.87 -4.43
C LEU A 165 -27.75 0.98 -3.59
N GLU A 166 -27.18 0.34 -2.58
CA GLU A 166 -27.93 -0.38 -1.55
C GLU A 166 -28.83 0.57 -0.73
N ALA A 167 -29.96 0.07 -0.21
CA ALA A 167 -31.02 0.90 0.38
C ALA A 167 -30.55 1.75 1.58
N THR A 168 -29.78 1.19 2.51
CA THR A 168 -29.23 1.95 3.64
C THR A 168 -28.19 2.98 3.19
N SER A 169 -27.43 2.67 2.13
CA SER A 169 -26.47 3.60 1.53
C SER A 169 -27.14 4.84 0.96
N ARG A 170 -28.35 4.71 0.39
CA ARG A 170 -29.15 5.86 -0.10
C ARG A 170 -29.53 6.81 1.03
N ILE A 171 -29.89 6.27 2.19
CA ILE A 171 -30.25 7.05 3.38
C ILE A 171 -29.01 7.78 3.92
N ARG A 172 -27.89 7.06 4.10
CA ARG A 172 -26.63 7.68 4.56
C ARG A 172 -26.17 8.81 3.63
N LEU A 173 -26.28 8.60 2.32
CA LEU A 173 -25.92 9.61 1.33
C LEU A 173 -26.83 10.84 1.40
N GLN A 174 -28.15 10.65 1.61
CA GLN A 174 -29.10 11.75 1.81
C GLN A 174 -28.77 12.56 3.08
N GLU A 175 -28.45 11.88 4.18
CA GLU A 175 -28.06 12.53 5.45
C GLU A 175 -26.75 13.29 5.30
N HIS A 176 -25.74 12.66 4.67
CA HIS A 176 -24.45 13.28 4.45
C HIS A 176 -24.52 14.53 3.56
N LEU A 177 -25.34 14.53 2.50
CA LEU A 177 -25.58 15.73 1.69
C LEU A 177 -26.15 16.89 2.51
N ARG A 178 -27.04 16.60 3.46
CA ARG A 178 -27.63 17.60 4.34
C ARG A 178 -26.62 18.11 5.35
N ASP A 179 -25.91 17.20 6.01
CA ASP A 179 -25.09 17.52 7.18
C ASP A 179 -23.74 18.14 6.80
N GLU A 180 -23.10 17.65 5.72
CA GLU A 180 -21.79 18.13 5.28
C GLU A 180 -21.91 19.30 4.28
N PHE A 181 -22.81 19.18 3.30
CA PHE A 181 -22.90 20.15 2.21
C PHE A 181 -24.06 21.14 2.38
N GLY A 182 -24.91 21.00 3.40
CA GLY A 182 -26.07 21.86 3.60
C GLY A 182 -27.13 21.75 2.50
N ILE A 183 -27.13 20.63 1.76
CA ILE A 183 -28.03 20.36 0.63
C ILE A 183 -29.05 19.30 1.02
N THR A 184 -30.31 19.70 1.09
CA THR A 184 -31.40 18.77 1.45
C THR A 184 -31.99 18.12 0.20
N ALA A 185 -31.82 16.80 0.08
CA ALA A 185 -32.52 15.98 -0.90
C ALA A 185 -33.70 15.24 -0.29
N ARG A 186 -34.74 14.96 -1.08
CA ARG A 186 -35.81 14.01 -0.75
C ARG A 186 -35.57 12.70 -1.49
N LEU A 187 -35.34 11.61 -0.75
CA LEU A 187 -35.31 10.27 -1.32
C LEU A 187 -36.73 9.83 -1.73
N VAL A 188 -36.89 9.45 -2.99
CA VAL A 188 -38.14 8.91 -3.55
C VAL A 188 -37.84 7.55 -4.14
N THR A 189 -38.54 6.52 -3.64
CA THR A 189 -38.42 5.14 -4.11
C THR A 189 -39.75 4.67 -4.70
N THR A 190 -39.73 4.17 -5.91
CA THR A 190 -40.86 3.50 -6.59
C THR A 190 -40.48 2.05 -6.91
N ALA A 191 -41.40 1.27 -7.48
CA ALA A 191 -41.13 -0.11 -7.86
C ALA A 191 -40.11 -0.16 -9.02
N GLY A 192 -38.83 -0.23 -8.66
CA GLY A 192 -37.71 -0.29 -9.61
C GLY A 192 -36.77 0.91 -9.57
N ASP A 193 -37.26 2.10 -9.20
CA ASP A 193 -36.43 3.32 -9.21
C ASP A 193 -36.17 3.87 -7.81
N ALA A 194 -34.97 4.44 -7.62
CA ALA A 194 -34.65 5.24 -6.44
C ALA A 194 -33.94 6.52 -6.86
N ILE A 195 -34.47 7.66 -6.43
CA ILE A 195 -34.04 8.98 -6.91
C ILE A 195 -33.94 9.95 -5.73
N LEU A 196 -32.85 10.72 -5.69
CA LEU A 196 -32.73 11.90 -4.85
C LEU A 196 -33.28 13.11 -5.59
N ARG A 197 -34.35 13.71 -5.06
CA ARG A 197 -34.98 14.91 -5.64
C ARG A 197 -34.59 16.14 -4.84
N PHE A 198 -34.14 17.18 -5.54
CA PHE A 198 -33.76 18.44 -4.92
C PHE A 198 -34.85 19.47 -5.21
N SER A 199 -35.27 20.25 -4.22
CA SER A 199 -36.18 21.38 -4.49
C SER A 199 -35.48 22.43 -5.36
N THR A 200 -36.20 23.42 -5.89
CA THR A 200 -35.56 24.49 -6.69
C THR A 200 -34.48 25.25 -5.90
N PRO A 201 -34.68 25.65 -4.63
CA PRO A 201 -33.61 26.26 -3.83
C PRO A 201 -32.40 25.34 -3.59
N GLU A 202 -32.65 24.05 -3.29
CA GLU A 202 -31.58 23.08 -3.03
C GLU A 202 -30.82 22.73 -4.32
N THR A 203 -31.50 22.75 -5.47
CA THR A 203 -30.87 22.64 -6.79
C THR A 203 -29.90 23.79 -7.04
N ALA A 204 -30.28 25.03 -6.69
CA ALA A 204 -29.39 26.18 -6.83
C ALA A 204 -28.15 26.08 -5.93
N LYS A 205 -28.30 25.57 -4.70
CA LYS A 205 -27.15 25.29 -3.81
C LYS A 205 -26.22 24.24 -4.42
N LEU A 206 -26.77 23.10 -4.84
CA LEU A 206 -26.02 22.02 -5.46
C LEU A 206 -25.27 22.50 -6.71
N HIS A 207 -25.97 23.16 -7.63
CA HIS A 207 -25.37 23.65 -8.88
C HIS A 207 -24.28 24.68 -8.63
N ARG A 208 -24.48 25.62 -7.69
CA ARG A 208 -23.44 26.58 -7.33
C ARG A 208 -22.18 25.90 -6.79
N LEU A 209 -22.36 24.87 -5.97
CA LEU A 209 -21.25 24.10 -5.37
C LEU A 209 -20.44 23.34 -6.43
N ILE A 210 -21.13 22.66 -7.37
CA ILE A 210 -20.48 21.77 -8.33
C ILE A 210 -20.07 22.45 -9.64
N ALA A 211 -20.61 23.63 -9.95
CA ALA A 211 -20.39 24.32 -11.22
C ALA A 211 -18.92 24.49 -11.64
N PRO A 212 -17.98 24.78 -10.72
CA PRO A 212 -16.56 24.85 -11.08
C PRO A 212 -15.99 23.53 -11.63
N TYR A 213 -16.65 22.40 -11.38
CA TYR A 213 -16.12 21.07 -11.67
C TYR A 213 -16.87 20.35 -12.81
N VAL A 214 -17.95 20.94 -13.35
CA VAL A 214 -18.75 20.32 -14.42
C VAL A 214 -18.18 20.69 -15.79
N HIS A 215 -17.71 19.67 -16.52
CA HIS A 215 -17.15 19.84 -17.86
C HIS A 215 -18.11 20.56 -18.83
N PRO A 216 -17.64 21.41 -19.75
CA PRO A 216 -18.48 22.18 -20.67
C PRO A 216 -19.46 21.33 -21.48
N SER A 217 -19.07 20.10 -21.87
CA SER A 217 -19.95 19.17 -22.59
C SER A 217 -21.15 18.67 -21.76
N MET A 218 -21.14 18.87 -20.44
CA MET A 218 -22.20 18.50 -19.49
C MET A 218 -22.91 19.71 -18.87
N ASP A 219 -22.49 20.92 -19.21
CA ASP A 219 -22.95 22.19 -18.62
C ASP A 219 -24.46 22.44 -18.84
N TYR A 220 -25.06 21.78 -19.84
CA TYR A 220 -26.50 21.78 -20.06
C TYR A 220 -27.31 21.20 -18.88
N LYS A 221 -26.69 20.38 -18.02
CA LYS A 221 -27.29 19.84 -16.79
C LYS A 221 -27.36 20.87 -15.66
N LEU A 222 -26.68 22.01 -15.78
CA LEU A 222 -26.70 23.07 -14.78
C LEU A 222 -27.76 24.14 -15.09
N LEU A 223 -28.13 24.88 -14.05
CA LEU A 223 -28.84 26.14 -14.13
C LEU A 223 -28.08 27.11 -15.05
N PRO A 224 -28.76 27.83 -15.95
CA PRO A 224 -28.11 28.77 -16.87
C PRO A 224 -27.20 29.81 -16.21
N SER A 225 -27.49 30.22 -14.96
CA SER A 225 -26.68 31.18 -14.19
C SER A 225 -25.37 30.61 -13.65
N GLU A 226 -25.26 29.29 -13.55
CA GLU A 226 -24.10 28.60 -12.99
C GLU A 226 -23.19 28.01 -14.07
N ARG A 227 -23.56 28.17 -15.35
CA ARG A 227 -22.82 27.65 -16.51
C ARG A 227 -21.50 28.37 -16.76
N GLY A 228 -20.58 27.69 -17.45
CA GLY A 228 -19.31 28.27 -17.89
C GLY A 228 -18.30 28.57 -16.78
N ARG A 229 -18.45 27.93 -15.61
CA ARG A 229 -17.53 28.10 -14.46
C ARG A 229 -16.43 27.04 -14.38
N PHE A 230 -16.40 26.11 -15.32
CA PHE A 230 -15.49 24.98 -15.32
C PHE A 230 -14.03 25.40 -15.20
N ASP A 231 -13.35 24.89 -14.18
CA ASP A 231 -11.96 25.16 -13.85
C ASP A 231 -11.32 23.92 -13.20
N VAL A 232 -11.15 22.86 -14.01
CA VAL A 232 -10.50 21.62 -13.56
C VAL A 232 -9.36 21.26 -14.51
N SER A 233 -8.15 21.26 -13.97
CA SER A 233 -6.95 20.74 -14.62
C SER A 233 -6.52 19.41 -14.01
N PRO A 234 -5.97 18.47 -14.80
CA PRO A 234 -5.42 17.23 -14.26
C PRO A 234 -4.28 17.49 -13.26
N GLU A 235 -4.36 16.86 -12.10
CA GLU A 235 -3.29 16.85 -11.10
C GLU A 235 -2.74 15.43 -10.96
N PHE A 236 -1.47 15.26 -11.29
CA PHE A 236 -0.76 13.99 -11.21
C PHE A 236 0.21 13.99 -10.05
N THR A 237 0.50 12.81 -9.53
CA THR A 237 1.51 12.59 -8.49
C THR A 237 2.46 11.49 -8.92
N ASP A 238 3.68 11.53 -8.39
CA ASP A 238 4.64 10.45 -8.57
C ASP A 238 4.20 9.21 -7.80
N SER A 239 4.59 8.04 -8.31
CA SER A 239 4.30 6.78 -7.64
C SER A 239 5.01 6.71 -6.29
N ARG A 240 4.29 6.35 -5.23
CA ARG A 240 4.84 6.17 -3.89
C ARG A 240 4.72 4.72 -3.43
N PRO A 241 5.78 4.12 -2.85
CA PRO A 241 5.69 2.80 -2.26
C PRO A 241 4.78 2.82 -1.02
N ALA A 242 3.83 1.90 -0.95
CA ALA A 242 2.96 1.74 0.21
C ALA A 242 2.73 0.25 0.52
N LEU A 243 2.74 -0.09 1.80
CA LEU A 243 2.42 -1.45 2.26
C LEU A 243 0.92 -1.70 2.07
N THR A 244 0.58 -2.62 1.17
CA THR A 244 -0.81 -2.99 0.88
C THR A 244 -1.06 -4.45 1.24
N PRO A 245 -2.17 -4.79 1.91
CA PRO A 245 -2.49 -6.16 2.25
C PRO A 245 -2.95 -6.93 1.00
N MET A 246 -2.17 -7.94 0.61
CA MET A 246 -2.46 -8.79 -0.54
C MET A 246 -3.12 -10.11 -0.10
N PRO A 247 -4.04 -10.66 -0.90
CA PRO A 247 -4.61 -11.98 -0.66
C PRO A 247 -3.50 -13.05 -0.75
N VAL A 248 -3.62 -14.10 0.06
CA VAL A 248 -2.74 -15.25 -0.07
C VAL A 248 -3.32 -16.14 -1.16
N VAL A 249 -2.63 -16.24 -2.29
CA VAL A 249 -3.10 -16.97 -3.48
C VAL A 249 -2.84 -18.47 -3.39
N ASP A 250 -1.80 -18.87 -2.67
CA ASP A 250 -1.40 -20.27 -2.53
C ASP A 250 -0.69 -20.43 -1.17
N ILE A 251 -1.00 -21.51 -0.47
CA ILE A 251 -0.30 -21.92 0.75
C ILE A 251 0.20 -23.32 0.46
N ARG A 252 1.47 -23.43 0.07
CA ARG A 252 2.13 -24.72 -0.06
C ARG A 252 2.79 -25.07 1.25
N GLN A 253 2.43 -26.23 1.77
CA GLN A 253 3.25 -26.87 2.77
C GLN A 253 4.47 -27.41 2.02
N THR A 254 5.59 -26.70 2.08
CA THR A 254 6.86 -27.29 1.66
C THR A 254 7.18 -28.34 2.71
N PRO A 255 7.13 -29.66 2.40
CA PRO A 255 7.64 -30.64 3.32
C PRO A 255 9.11 -30.29 3.53
N LEU A 256 9.47 -29.95 4.76
CA LEU A 256 10.88 -29.94 5.14
C LEU A 256 11.37 -31.37 4.83
N PRO A 257 12.41 -31.54 3.99
CA PRO A 257 12.96 -32.86 3.80
C PRO A 257 13.40 -33.38 5.18
N ALA A 258 13.20 -34.68 5.44
CA ALA A 258 13.23 -35.26 6.77
C ALA A 258 14.59 -35.10 7.50
N ASP A 259 15.60 -34.68 6.76
CA ASP A 259 16.98 -34.40 7.14
C ASP A 259 17.23 -32.93 7.54
N ARG A 260 16.36 -31.98 7.18
CA ARG A 260 16.57 -30.55 7.44
C ARG A 260 15.83 -30.09 8.69
N VAL A 261 16.57 -29.97 9.80
CA VAL A 261 16.09 -29.29 11.00
C VAL A 261 16.03 -27.79 10.71
N PRO A 262 14.85 -27.13 10.73
CA PRO A 262 14.77 -25.71 10.47
C PRO A 262 15.46 -24.95 11.61
N HIS A 263 16.57 -24.29 11.31
CA HIS A 263 17.26 -23.44 12.27
C HIS A 263 16.42 -22.18 12.48
N ARG A 264 15.72 -22.11 13.61
CA ARG A 264 15.04 -20.89 14.05
C ARG A 264 15.95 -20.11 14.99
N TYR A 265 16.29 -18.90 14.59
CA TYR A 265 17.07 -17.99 15.40
C TYR A 265 16.14 -16.96 16.05
N ASP A 266 16.24 -16.84 17.37
CA ASP A 266 15.61 -15.78 18.16
C ASP A 266 16.68 -14.73 18.47
N ILE A 267 16.59 -13.58 17.79
CA ILE A 267 17.58 -12.50 17.85
C ILE A 267 16.90 -11.26 18.41
N GLU A 268 17.43 -10.74 19.50
CA GLU A 268 17.02 -9.44 20.05
C GLU A 268 18.00 -8.37 19.54
N VAL A 269 17.49 -7.34 18.87
CA VAL A 269 18.28 -6.20 18.38
C VAL A 269 17.73 -4.93 19.02
N ASP A 270 18.52 -4.29 19.87
CA ASP A 270 18.16 -3.05 20.57
C ASP A 270 16.76 -3.09 21.24
N GLY A 271 16.43 -4.23 21.88
CA GLY A 271 15.15 -4.44 22.57
C GLY A 271 13.99 -4.89 21.67
N THR A 272 14.23 -5.07 20.37
CA THR A 272 13.25 -5.60 19.42
C THR A 272 13.45 -7.11 19.19
N HIS A 273 12.39 -7.90 19.39
CA HIS A 273 12.41 -9.34 19.09
C HIS A 273 12.22 -9.60 17.59
N ASN A 274 13.22 -10.20 16.96
CA ASN A 274 13.20 -10.60 15.56
C ASN A 274 13.42 -12.12 15.45
N TYR A 275 12.75 -12.76 14.50
CA TYR A 275 12.93 -14.18 14.23
C TYR A 275 13.49 -14.40 12.84
N PHE A 276 14.48 -15.28 12.71
CA PHE A 276 15.00 -15.74 11.43
C PHE A 276 14.61 -17.19 11.24
N VAL A 277 13.86 -17.49 10.18
CA VAL A 277 13.47 -18.85 9.80
C VAL A 277 13.77 -19.00 8.31
N ASP A 278 14.68 -19.92 7.96
CA ASP A 278 14.99 -20.28 6.57
C ASP A 278 15.24 -19.08 5.64
N GLY A 279 16.02 -18.09 6.07
CA GLY A 279 16.34 -16.90 5.26
C GLY A 279 15.37 -15.73 5.40
N VAL A 280 14.24 -15.91 6.09
CA VAL A 280 13.19 -14.90 6.25
C VAL A 280 13.24 -14.27 7.64
N MET A 281 13.37 -12.94 7.68
CA MET A 281 13.31 -12.16 8.90
C MET A 281 11.88 -11.70 9.20
N VAL A 282 11.39 -12.02 10.40
CA VAL A 282 10.12 -11.53 10.95
C VAL A 282 10.41 -10.49 12.02
N HIS A 283 10.00 -9.25 11.76
CA HIS A 283 10.16 -8.12 12.67
C HIS A 283 9.01 -7.99 13.66
N ASN A 284 9.31 -7.50 14.88
CA ASN A 284 8.32 -7.07 15.87
C ASN A 284 7.22 -8.12 16.15
N SER A 285 7.59 -9.39 16.30
CA SER A 285 6.58 -10.42 16.57
C SER A 285 5.95 -10.22 17.96
N PRO A 286 4.63 -9.98 18.07
CA PRO A 286 3.95 -9.77 19.34
C PRO A 286 3.65 -11.08 20.08
N GLU A 287 4.49 -12.12 19.93
CA GLU A 287 4.25 -13.44 20.52
C GLU A 287 4.42 -13.45 22.06
N THR A 288 3.45 -12.88 22.77
CA THR A 288 3.12 -13.24 24.15
C THR A 288 2.06 -14.33 24.13
N GLN A 289 2.45 -15.56 23.80
CA GLN A 289 1.55 -16.71 23.98
C GLN A 289 1.47 -17.08 25.48
N PRO A 290 0.27 -17.15 26.08
CA PRO A 290 0.08 -17.69 27.41
C PRO A 290 0.45 -19.19 27.46
N GLY A 291 0.91 -19.66 28.62
CA GLY A 291 1.18 -21.09 28.87
C GLY A 291 2.58 -21.59 28.48
N GLY A 292 3.61 -20.73 28.48
CA GLY A 292 5.01 -21.17 28.32
C GLY A 292 5.39 -21.62 26.89
N ARG A 293 4.49 -21.46 25.92
CA ARG A 293 4.72 -21.80 24.51
C ARG A 293 5.45 -20.71 23.72
N ALA A 294 5.66 -19.54 24.31
CA ALA A 294 6.41 -18.46 23.68
C ALA A 294 7.84 -18.90 23.35
N LEU A 295 8.36 -18.45 22.20
CA LEU A 295 9.64 -18.89 21.65
C LEU A 295 10.81 -18.70 22.63
N LYS A 296 10.76 -17.65 23.46
CA LYS A 296 11.74 -17.41 24.54
C LYS A 296 11.94 -18.61 25.47
N PHE A 297 10.93 -19.47 25.64
CA PHE A 297 11.01 -20.70 26.44
C PHE A 297 11.49 -21.90 25.61
N TYR A 298 11.08 -22.00 24.35
CA TYR A 298 11.45 -23.10 23.45
C TYR A 298 12.89 -23.01 22.92
N SER A 299 13.42 -21.81 22.67
CA SER A 299 14.76 -21.59 22.12
C SER A 299 15.87 -22.31 22.90
N SER A 300 16.81 -22.93 22.19
CA SER A 300 17.99 -23.56 22.80
C SER A 300 19.07 -22.52 23.13
N VAL A 301 19.24 -21.53 22.26
CA VAL A 301 20.17 -20.41 22.44
C VAL A 301 19.44 -19.11 22.10
N ARG A 302 19.71 -18.04 22.85
CA ARG A 302 19.22 -16.68 22.55
C ARG A 302 20.39 -15.71 22.59
N LEU A 303 20.45 -14.83 21.59
CA LEU A 303 21.50 -13.84 21.42
C LEU A 303 20.88 -12.43 21.46
N ASP A 304 21.41 -11.58 22.32
CA ASP A 304 21.13 -10.13 22.39
C ASP A 304 22.26 -9.40 21.67
N VAL A 305 21.95 -8.76 20.55
CA VAL A 305 22.89 -8.11 19.64
C VAL A 305 22.71 -6.59 19.77
N ARG A 306 23.79 -5.89 20.14
CA ARG A 306 23.77 -4.44 20.32
C ARG A 306 24.94 -3.77 19.64
N ARG A 307 24.69 -2.63 19.00
CA ARG A 307 25.75 -1.79 18.47
C ARG A 307 26.46 -1.06 19.62
N ILE A 308 27.79 -1.14 19.64
CA ILE A 308 28.63 -0.41 20.61
C ILE A 308 29.07 0.92 20.01
N GLU A 309 29.76 0.86 18.86
CA GLU A 309 30.44 2.00 18.26
C GLU A 309 30.36 1.92 16.73
N SER A 310 30.39 3.06 16.05
CA SER A 310 30.47 3.12 14.60
C SER A 310 31.92 3.28 14.16
N LEU A 311 32.37 2.39 13.29
CA LEU A 311 33.70 2.39 12.70
C LEU A 311 33.76 3.43 11.58
N LYS A 312 34.77 4.28 11.63
CA LYS A 312 35.02 5.32 10.64
C LYS A 312 36.42 5.16 10.07
N ASP A 313 36.56 5.39 8.77
CA ASP A 313 37.83 5.55 8.09
C ASP A 313 37.88 6.97 7.51
N GLY A 314 38.71 7.83 8.11
CA GLY A 314 38.71 9.26 7.83
C GLY A 314 37.34 9.91 8.08
N THR A 315 36.67 10.31 7.00
CA THR A 315 35.33 10.93 7.03
C THR A 315 34.18 9.95 6.79
N ASP A 316 34.47 8.74 6.30
CA ASP A 316 33.45 7.79 5.85
C ASP A 316 33.13 6.76 6.93
N PHE A 317 31.84 6.37 7.02
CA PHE A 317 31.37 5.33 7.93
C PHE A 317 31.50 3.97 7.27
N VAL A 318 32.41 3.13 7.79
CA VAL A 318 32.78 1.86 7.15
C VAL A 318 32.10 0.65 7.80
N GLY A 319 31.63 0.78 9.04
CA GLY A 319 30.92 -0.32 9.71
C GLY A 319 30.50 -0.02 11.14
N ASN A 320 30.14 -1.07 11.87
CA ASN A 320 29.76 -1.01 13.29
C ASN A 320 30.48 -2.09 14.10
N ARG A 321 30.99 -1.72 15.28
CA ARG A 321 31.40 -2.64 16.34
C ARG A 321 30.14 -3.12 17.06
N VAL A 322 29.94 -4.44 17.10
CA VAL A 322 28.75 -5.06 17.67
C VAL A 322 29.13 -5.97 18.83
N ARG A 323 28.35 -5.92 19.91
CA ARG A 323 28.41 -6.85 21.03
C ARG A 323 27.26 -7.82 20.96
N VAL A 324 27.55 -9.10 21.06
CA VAL A 324 26.56 -10.16 21.18
C VAL A 324 26.67 -10.79 22.55
N LYS A 325 25.56 -10.81 23.30
CA LYS A 325 25.44 -11.46 24.60
C LYS A 325 24.55 -12.69 24.50
N VAL A 326 25.04 -13.82 24.97
CA VAL A 326 24.25 -15.06 25.04
C VAL A 326 23.32 -14.99 26.26
N VAL A 327 22.09 -14.52 26.08
CA VAL A 327 21.13 -14.36 27.20
C VAL A 327 20.50 -15.68 27.65
N LYS A 328 20.52 -16.71 26.79
CA LYS A 328 20.07 -18.07 27.11
C LYS A 328 20.92 -19.07 26.35
N ASN A 329 21.30 -20.15 27.00
CA ASN A 329 21.98 -21.29 26.38
C ASN A 329 21.60 -22.57 27.14
N LYS A 330 21.06 -23.57 26.44
CA LYS A 330 20.69 -24.90 27.00
C LYS A 330 21.80 -25.95 26.85
N VAL A 331 22.84 -25.66 26.06
CA VAL A 331 23.88 -26.63 25.68
C VAL A 331 25.22 -26.33 26.36
N ALA A 332 25.48 -25.05 26.67
CA ALA A 332 26.70 -24.61 27.34
C ALA A 332 26.38 -23.45 28.33
N PRO A 333 27.35 -23.01 29.16
CA PRO A 333 27.14 -21.92 30.11
C PRO A 333 26.64 -20.62 29.44
N PRO A 334 25.53 -20.01 29.91
CA PRO A 334 25.00 -18.77 29.35
C PRO A 334 25.81 -17.53 29.82
N PHE A 335 25.41 -16.36 29.32
CA PHE A 335 25.92 -15.02 29.68
C PHE A 335 27.34 -14.68 29.24
N ARG A 336 27.92 -15.47 28.34
CA ARG A 336 29.13 -15.08 27.61
C ARG A 336 28.82 -13.96 26.61
N GLN A 337 29.83 -13.15 26.34
CA GLN A 337 29.75 -12.04 25.39
C GLN A 337 30.85 -12.19 24.33
N ALA A 338 30.53 -11.81 23.10
CA ALA A 338 31.47 -11.72 21.99
C ALA A 338 31.37 -10.33 21.37
N GLU A 339 32.49 -9.79 20.92
CA GLU A 339 32.55 -8.52 20.21
C GLU A 339 33.23 -8.72 18.87
N PHE A 340 32.65 -8.15 17.82
CA PHE A 340 33.20 -8.23 16.48
C PHE A 340 32.76 -7.03 15.65
N ASP A 341 33.45 -6.84 14.53
CA ASP A 341 33.19 -5.76 13.59
C ASP A 341 32.27 -6.27 12.47
N ILE A 342 31.24 -5.48 12.13
CA ILE A 342 30.41 -5.68 10.94
C ILE A 342 30.69 -4.53 9.97
N LEU A 343 31.30 -4.85 8.83
CA LEU A 343 31.63 -3.91 7.77
C LEU A 343 30.48 -3.85 6.74
N PHE A 344 30.16 -2.65 6.25
CA PHE A 344 29.10 -2.48 5.26
C PHE A 344 29.52 -3.06 3.91
N GLY A 345 28.70 -3.94 3.33
CA GLY A 345 28.98 -4.61 2.05
C GLY A 345 29.84 -5.87 2.14
N GLU A 346 30.56 -6.10 3.25
CA GLU A 346 31.40 -7.29 3.45
C GLU A 346 30.86 -8.24 4.54
N GLY A 347 30.13 -7.72 5.54
CA GLY A 347 29.56 -8.52 6.62
C GLY A 347 30.48 -8.61 7.85
N ILE A 348 30.46 -9.75 8.56
CA ILE A 348 31.25 -9.95 9.79
C ILE A 348 32.73 -10.13 9.41
N SER A 349 33.62 -9.26 9.92
CA SER A 349 35.06 -9.39 9.68
C SER A 349 35.67 -10.48 10.56
N ARG A 350 36.11 -11.58 9.94
CA ARG A 350 36.77 -12.70 10.61
C ARG A 350 38.18 -12.32 11.02
N GLU A 351 38.89 -11.61 10.16
CA GLU A 351 40.28 -11.18 10.30
C GLU A 351 40.43 -10.22 11.48
N GLY A 352 39.49 -9.27 11.62
CA GLY A 352 39.44 -8.38 12.78
C GLY A 352 39.18 -9.13 14.10
N SER A 353 38.39 -10.21 14.05
CA SER A 353 38.13 -11.06 15.22
C SER A 353 39.35 -11.92 15.59
N ILE A 354 40.05 -12.47 14.59
CA ILE A 354 41.31 -13.21 14.78
C ILE A 354 42.37 -12.30 15.41
N LEU A 355 42.48 -11.05 14.97
CA LEU A 355 43.42 -10.08 15.52
C LEU A 355 43.13 -9.81 17.01
N ASP A 356 41.86 -9.58 17.37
CA ASP A 356 41.46 -9.30 18.76
C ASP A 356 41.75 -10.50 19.67
N VAL A 357 41.29 -11.68 19.28
CA VAL A 357 41.50 -12.90 20.08
C VAL A 357 42.98 -13.29 20.11
N GLY A 358 43.73 -13.07 19.03
CA GLY A 358 45.16 -13.33 18.95
C GLY A 358 45.99 -12.43 19.87
N VAL A 359 45.57 -11.17 20.06
CA VAL A 359 46.18 -10.27 21.06
C VAL A 359 45.82 -10.71 22.48
N ASP A 360 44.55 -11.05 22.74
CA ASP A 360 44.09 -11.49 24.06
C ASP A 360 44.75 -12.81 24.50
N ALA A 361 44.96 -13.74 23.56
CA ALA A 361 45.67 -15.01 23.79
C ALA A 361 47.20 -14.85 23.83
N GLY A 362 47.72 -13.66 23.52
CA GLY A 362 49.16 -13.35 23.57
C GLY A 362 49.99 -13.86 22.39
N PHE A 363 49.36 -14.38 21.33
CA PHE A 363 50.05 -14.78 20.10
C PHE A 363 50.49 -13.58 19.26
N ILE A 364 49.69 -12.51 19.27
CA ILE A 364 49.98 -11.26 18.57
C ILE A 364 50.44 -10.23 19.60
N ARG A 365 51.64 -9.70 19.42
CA ARG A 365 52.19 -8.65 20.29
C ARG A 365 51.79 -7.28 19.77
N LYS A 366 51.21 -6.46 20.67
CA LYS A 366 50.87 -5.06 20.40
C LYS A 366 51.90 -4.14 21.05
N ALA A 367 52.75 -3.51 20.25
CA ALA A 367 53.72 -2.51 20.70
C ALA A 367 53.24 -1.10 20.29
N GLY A 368 52.46 -0.47 21.16
CA GLY A 368 51.80 0.81 20.87
C GLY A 368 50.73 0.65 19.77
N ALA A 369 50.99 1.24 18.60
CA ALA A 369 50.13 1.12 17.42
C ALA A 369 50.53 -0.05 16.49
N TRP A 370 51.63 -0.76 16.76
CA TRP A 370 52.13 -1.81 15.88
C TRP A 370 51.66 -3.20 16.33
N TYR A 371 51.26 -4.02 15.36
CA TYR A 371 50.92 -5.43 15.55
C TYR A 371 52.03 -6.31 14.97
N THR A 372 52.53 -7.26 15.77
CA THR A 372 53.62 -8.17 15.38
C THR A 372 53.27 -9.61 15.73
N TYR A 373 53.51 -10.53 14.79
CA TYR A 373 53.32 -11.96 14.94
C TYR A 373 54.63 -12.70 14.63
N GLU A 374 55.14 -13.48 15.57
CA GLU A 374 56.39 -14.28 15.44
C GLU A 374 57.62 -13.54 14.86
N GLY A 375 57.67 -12.22 14.97
CA GLY A 375 58.74 -11.36 14.44
C GLY A 375 58.40 -10.64 13.13
N GLU A 376 57.31 -11.02 12.47
CA GLU A 376 56.76 -10.36 11.30
C GLU A 376 55.79 -9.24 11.70
N GLN A 377 55.89 -8.11 11.00
CA GLN A 377 55.11 -6.91 11.29
C GLN A 377 53.82 -6.91 10.47
N LEU A 378 52.70 -7.20 11.12
CA LEU A 378 51.37 -7.26 10.48
C LEU A 378 50.89 -5.88 10.01
N GLY A 379 51.29 -4.81 10.70
CA GLY A 379 50.97 -3.44 10.28
C GLY A 379 50.85 -2.42 11.42
N GLN A 380 50.77 -1.15 11.04
CA GLN A 380 50.52 -0.02 11.94
C GLN A 380 49.02 0.26 12.03
N GLY A 381 48.44 0.06 13.20
CA GLY A 381 47.01 0.23 13.44
C GLY A 381 46.20 -1.02 13.09
N ARG A 382 45.00 -1.10 13.65
CA ARG A 382 44.08 -2.23 13.49
C ARG A 382 43.71 -2.48 12.03
N GLU A 383 43.46 -1.40 11.29
CA GLU A 383 43.00 -1.44 9.90
C GLU A 383 44.03 -2.06 8.96
N ASN A 384 45.29 -1.61 9.05
CA ASN A 384 46.37 -2.14 8.23
C ASN A 384 46.69 -3.60 8.58
N ALA A 385 46.67 -3.95 9.88
CA ALA A 385 46.88 -5.34 10.31
C ALA A 385 45.75 -6.27 9.82
N ARG A 386 44.51 -5.77 9.75
CA ARG A 386 43.38 -6.51 9.17
C ARG A 386 43.57 -6.72 7.66
N ASN A 387 43.94 -5.67 6.93
CA ASN A 387 44.18 -5.76 5.49
C ASN A 387 45.31 -6.74 5.17
N PHE A 388 46.39 -6.74 5.96
CA PHE A 388 47.46 -7.72 5.84
C PHE A 388 46.96 -9.16 6.01
N LEU A 389 46.17 -9.43 7.05
CA LEU A 389 45.59 -10.78 7.26
C LEU A 389 44.61 -11.18 6.15
N ARG A 390 43.98 -10.22 5.48
CA ARG A 390 43.11 -10.46 4.32
C ARG A 390 43.89 -10.75 3.04
N GLU A 391 45.09 -10.19 2.91
CA GLU A 391 45.98 -10.44 1.76
C GLU A 391 46.80 -11.73 1.94
N HIS A 392 46.99 -12.17 3.19
CA HIS A 392 47.78 -13.32 3.60
C HIS A 392 46.94 -14.35 4.38
N ASP A 393 46.07 -15.07 3.65
CA ASP A 393 45.16 -16.09 4.20
C ASP A 393 45.90 -17.24 4.92
N ASP A 394 47.14 -17.54 4.51
CA ASP A 394 48.01 -18.55 5.11
C ASP A 394 48.37 -18.20 6.56
N VAL A 395 48.79 -16.95 6.78
CA VAL A 395 49.10 -16.43 8.12
C VAL A 395 47.84 -16.33 8.98
N ALA A 396 46.72 -15.89 8.40
CA ALA A 396 45.44 -15.82 9.10
C ALA A 396 44.96 -17.21 9.57
N ALA A 397 45.08 -18.24 8.72
CA ALA A 397 44.71 -19.61 9.05
C ALA A 397 45.62 -20.21 10.15
N GLU A 398 46.92 -19.92 10.11
CA GLU A 398 47.86 -20.35 11.15
C GLU A 398 47.51 -19.75 12.52
N ILE A 399 47.28 -18.44 12.57
CA ILE A 399 46.88 -17.75 13.80
C ILE A 399 45.54 -18.30 14.30
N TYR A 400 44.56 -18.47 13.42
CA TYR A 400 43.27 -19.04 13.76
C TYR A 400 43.39 -20.43 14.39
N LYS A 401 44.23 -21.31 13.82
CA LYS A 401 44.46 -22.65 14.35
C LYS A 401 45.07 -22.60 15.76
N LYS A 402 46.15 -21.83 15.95
CA LYS A 402 46.83 -21.68 17.26
C LYS A 402 45.88 -21.11 18.32
N VAL A 403 45.07 -20.11 17.96
CA VAL A 403 44.05 -19.51 18.84
C VAL A 403 42.99 -20.54 19.23
N THR A 404 42.48 -21.30 18.26
CA THR A 404 41.42 -22.30 18.48
C THR A 404 41.92 -23.44 19.38
N GLU A 405 43.15 -23.91 19.17
CA GLU A 405 43.81 -24.92 20.01
C GLU A 405 44.01 -24.41 21.45
N HIS A 406 44.49 -23.17 21.61
CA HIS A 406 44.67 -22.56 22.94
C HIS A 406 43.36 -22.42 23.72
N LEU A 407 42.27 -22.12 23.03
CA LEU A 407 40.94 -22.02 23.62
C LEU A 407 40.25 -23.38 23.84
N GLY A 408 40.89 -24.49 23.45
CA GLY A 408 40.35 -25.84 23.60
C GLY A 408 39.17 -26.12 22.67
N LEU A 409 39.07 -25.39 21.56
CA LEU A 409 38.00 -25.50 20.56
C LEU A 409 38.45 -26.31 19.33
N ALA A 410 39.55 -27.04 19.43
CA ALA A 410 40.08 -27.84 18.33
C ALA A 410 39.00 -28.81 17.82
N PRO A 411 38.78 -28.90 16.48
CA PRO A 411 37.83 -29.85 15.93
C PRO A 411 38.28 -31.26 16.31
N SER A 412 37.44 -32.00 17.03
CA SER A 412 37.57 -33.44 17.14
C SER A 412 37.44 -34.04 15.73
N GLU A 413 38.42 -34.81 15.27
CA GLU A 413 38.43 -35.51 13.97
C GLU A 413 37.34 -36.59 13.81
N ASP A 414 36.25 -36.55 14.58
CA ASP A 414 35.16 -37.52 14.58
C ASP A 414 33.83 -36.94 14.06
N ILE A 415 33.84 -36.35 12.86
CA ILE A 415 32.62 -36.28 12.03
C ILE A 415 33.01 -36.69 10.62
N GLY A 416 32.85 -37.99 10.35
CA GLY A 416 32.99 -38.56 9.02
C GLY A 416 31.96 -37.99 8.04
N ASP A 417 32.44 -37.74 6.83
CA ASP A 417 31.77 -37.70 5.53
C ASP A 417 30.24 -37.76 5.54
N ALA A 418 29.60 -36.64 5.18
CA ALA A 418 28.36 -36.63 4.44
C ALA A 418 28.29 -35.34 3.59
N ASP A 419 28.66 -35.52 2.33
CA ASP A 419 28.18 -34.84 1.12
C ASP A 419 28.46 -33.34 0.96
N GLY A 420 29.36 -33.07 0.00
CA GLY A 420 29.56 -31.77 -0.60
C GLY A 420 28.35 -31.34 -1.43
N ASP A 421 27.99 -30.07 -1.27
CA ASP A 421 27.10 -29.35 -2.17
C ASP A 421 27.93 -28.25 -2.87
N PRO A 422 28.21 -28.38 -4.17
CA PRO A 422 28.97 -27.41 -4.93
C PRO A 422 28.00 -26.41 -5.55
N ASP A 423 27.51 -25.44 -4.80
CA ASP A 423 26.89 -24.25 -5.40
C ASP A 423 27.06 -23.05 -4.48
N GLY A 424 28.16 -22.33 -4.72
CA GLY A 424 28.31 -20.97 -4.24
C GLY A 424 27.39 -20.06 -5.03
N ILE A 425 26.49 -19.36 -4.33
CA ILE A 425 25.86 -18.14 -4.84
C ILE A 425 25.91 -17.09 -3.72
N LEU A 426 26.46 -15.94 -4.14
CA LEU A 426 26.55 -14.63 -3.48
C LEU A 426 25.32 -14.21 -2.68
#